data_AF-A0A660UB30-F1
#
_entry.id   AF-A0A660UB30-F1
#
_cell.length_a   1.000
_cell.length_b   1.000
_cell.length_c   1.000
_cell.angle_alpha   90.00
_cell.angle_beta   90.00
_cell.angle_gamma   90.00
#
_symmetry.space_group_name_H-M   'P 1'
#
loop_
_entity.id
_entity.type
_entity.pdbx_description
1 polymer ?
#
loop_
_entity_poly.entity_id
_entity_poly.type
_entity_poly.pdbx_seq_one_letter_code
_entity_poly.pdbx_strand_id
1 'polypeptide(L)'
;MRPERLAWFLKELDKRKRIVYEYLLSGRYRFTPQHIQDSVYSYMRKGGKSLRPAVLLFSCGAVGGDEERAVPAAAAIEVFHTWTLVHDDIIDRDKTRRGGPTVHEEFRRRAIEEMGYSTAEAKHYGMSVAMLAGDMQQGWAVSILADMALVHGIDPMLALYLIRDSEMRVLSLLIDGELRDIQYSKMPIESLTETDILDML
;
A
#
# COMPACT_ATOMS: atom_id res chain seq x y z
N MET A 1 28.40 -6.51 -3.91
CA MET A 1 27.89 -6.29 -5.29
C MET A 1 28.79 -5.28 -5.98
N ARG A 2 29.17 -5.48 -7.27
CA ARG A 2 29.99 -4.49 -7.99
C ARG A 2 29.24 -3.13 -8.06
N PRO A 3 29.88 -1.98 -7.77
CA PRO A 3 29.19 -0.68 -7.72
C PRO A 3 28.34 -0.36 -8.96
N GLU A 4 28.81 -0.75 -10.15
CA GLU A 4 28.12 -0.57 -11.43
C GLU A 4 26.78 -1.32 -11.50
N ARG A 5 26.70 -2.54 -10.94
CA ARG A 5 25.46 -3.31 -10.89
C ARG A 5 24.43 -2.65 -9.97
N LEU A 6 24.88 -2.02 -8.89
CA LEU A 6 24.00 -1.29 -7.97
C LEU A 6 23.44 -0.04 -8.64
N ALA A 7 24.29 0.71 -9.32
CA ALA A 7 23.87 1.89 -10.08
C ALA A 7 22.83 1.53 -11.16
N TRP A 8 23.08 0.44 -11.90
CA TRP A 8 22.11 -0.06 -12.88
C TRP A 8 20.78 -0.46 -12.25
N PHE A 9 20.81 -1.25 -11.17
CA PHE A 9 19.59 -1.70 -10.49
C PHE A 9 18.76 -0.52 -9.97
N LEU A 10 19.40 0.46 -9.33
CA LEU A 10 18.71 1.65 -8.82
C LEU A 10 18.08 2.49 -9.94
N LYS A 11 18.74 2.59 -11.09
CA LYS A 11 18.20 3.26 -12.28
C LYS A 11 16.95 2.54 -12.81
N GLU A 12 17.01 1.21 -12.90
CA GLU A 12 15.88 0.39 -13.38
C GLU A 12 14.70 0.37 -12.40
N LEU A 13 14.99 0.42 -11.10
CA LEU A 13 14.00 0.59 -10.04
C LEU A 13 13.28 1.94 -10.16
N ASP A 14 14.03 3.03 -10.34
CA ASP A 14 13.47 4.38 -10.51
C ASP A 14 12.58 4.48 -11.76
N LYS A 15 13.01 3.89 -12.88
CA LYS A 15 12.21 3.84 -14.12
C LYS A 15 10.82 3.22 -13.86
N ARG A 16 10.78 2.05 -13.23
CA ARG A 16 9.53 1.31 -12.94
C ARG A 16 8.65 2.04 -11.92
N LYS A 17 9.28 2.61 -10.89
CA LYS A 17 8.60 3.49 -9.94
C LYS A 17 7.87 4.64 -10.65
N ARG A 18 8.54 5.34 -11.58
CA ARG A 18 7.93 6.45 -12.32
C ARG A 18 6.70 6.01 -13.10
N ILE A 19 6.81 4.93 -13.89
CA ILE A 19 5.70 4.40 -14.69
C ILE A 19 4.49 4.07 -13.81
N VAL A 20 4.71 3.42 -12.66
CA VAL A 20 3.63 3.04 -11.74
C VAL A 20 2.99 4.26 -11.07
N TYR A 21 3.79 5.25 -10.65
CA TYR A 21 3.25 6.45 -10.00
C TYR A 21 2.57 7.38 -11.01
N GLU A 22 3.03 7.44 -12.26
CA GLU A 22 2.31 8.11 -13.34
C GLU A 22 0.95 7.46 -13.59
N TYR A 23 0.87 6.13 -13.55
CA TYR A 23 -0.42 5.42 -13.63
C TYR A 23 -1.34 5.80 -12.47
N LEU A 24 -0.87 5.70 -11.22
CA LEU A 24 -1.66 5.95 -10.01
C LEU A 24 -2.11 7.41 -9.89
N LEU A 25 -1.26 8.36 -10.27
CA LEU A 25 -1.48 9.80 -10.12
C LEU A 25 -2.03 10.46 -11.39
N SER A 26 -2.41 9.68 -12.40
CA SER A 26 -2.97 10.16 -13.67
C SER A 26 -4.33 10.88 -13.55
N GLY A 27 -4.97 10.87 -12.38
CA GLY A 27 -6.29 11.47 -12.15
C GLY A 27 -7.47 10.64 -12.67
N ARG A 28 -7.23 9.37 -13.05
CA ARG A 28 -8.26 8.41 -13.50
C ARG A 28 -9.25 8.03 -12.41
N TYR A 29 -8.80 8.02 -11.16
CA TYR A 29 -9.63 7.71 -10.00
C TYR A 29 -9.88 8.97 -9.18
N ARG A 30 -11.13 9.16 -8.76
CA ARG A 30 -11.56 10.26 -7.91
C ARG A 30 -12.40 9.71 -6.78
N PHE A 31 -12.09 10.16 -5.59
CA PHE A 31 -12.76 9.81 -4.35
C PHE A 31 -13.38 11.07 -3.77
N THR A 32 -14.52 10.91 -3.10
CA THR A 32 -15.24 12.01 -2.46
C THR A 32 -15.73 11.55 -1.09
N PRO A 33 -15.77 12.42 -0.07
CA PRO A 33 -15.44 13.86 -0.10
C PRO A 33 -13.93 14.15 -0.15
N GLN A 34 -13.54 15.44 -0.19
CA GLN A 34 -12.15 15.89 -0.33
C GLN A 34 -11.19 15.29 0.72
N HIS A 35 -11.63 15.10 1.96
CA HIS A 35 -10.81 14.47 2.99
C HIS A 35 -10.45 13.01 2.64
N ILE A 36 -11.37 12.27 2.01
CA ILE A 36 -11.09 10.92 1.51
C ILE A 36 -10.15 10.98 0.29
N GLN A 37 -10.37 11.92 -0.63
CA GLN A 37 -9.44 12.13 -1.76
C GLN A 37 -8.01 12.37 -1.27
N ASP A 38 -7.83 13.26 -0.30
CA ASP A 38 -6.50 13.61 0.19
C ASP A 38 -5.87 12.47 1.01
N SER A 39 -6.65 11.78 1.83
CA SER A 39 -6.15 10.68 2.66
C SER A 39 -5.72 9.48 1.82
N VAL A 40 -6.53 9.07 0.84
CA VAL A 40 -6.23 7.96 -0.08
C VAL A 40 -4.95 8.20 -0.88
N TYR A 41 -4.66 9.44 -1.25
CA TYR A 41 -3.44 9.78 -1.99
C TYR A 41 -2.26 10.18 -1.10
N SER A 42 -2.41 10.31 0.23
CA SER A 42 -1.41 10.92 1.12
C SER A 42 -0.03 10.24 1.00
N TYR A 43 0.03 8.90 1.14
CA TYR A 43 1.30 8.17 1.11
C TYR A 43 1.88 8.01 -0.30
N MET A 44 1.02 7.94 -1.32
CA MET A 44 1.45 7.91 -2.72
C MET A 44 2.10 9.25 -3.10
N ARG A 45 1.55 10.39 -2.69
CA ARG A 45 2.15 11.70 -2.94
C ARG A 45 3.51 11.89 -2.26
N LYS A 46 3.71 11.27 -1.08
CA LYS A 46 4.99 11.26 -0.36
C LYS A 46 6.04 10.34 -1.03
N GLY A 47 5.61 9.42 -1.90
CA GLY A 47 6.48 8.50 -2.62
C GLY A 47 7.02 7.37 -1.76
N GLY A 48 7.50 6.29 -2.38
CA GLY A 48 8.13 5.16 -1.70
C GLY A 48 9.36 4.65 -2.44
N LYS A 49 9.92 3.53 -1.98
CA LYS A 49 10.96 2.80 -2.74
C LYS A 49 10.37 2.02 -3.91
N SER A 50 9.07 1.71 -3.85
CA SER A 50 8.32 1.01 -4.90
C SER A 50 8.99 -0.30 -5.34
N LEU A 51 9.51 -1.03 -4.35
CA LEU A 51 10.21 -2.28 -4.57
C LEU A 51 9.25 -3.39 -5.01
N ARG A 52 8.09 -3.50 -4.36
CA ARG A 52 7.04 -4.47 -4.69
C ARG A 52 6.55 -4.34 -6.15
N PRO A 53 6.11 -3.16 -6.62
CA PRO A 53 5.72 -3.00 -8.03
C PRO A 53 6.89 -3.26 -8.99
N ALA A 54 8.12 -2.84 -8.65
CA ALA A 54 9.27 -3.10 -9.51
C ALA A 54 9.58 -4.60 -9.62
N VAL A 55 9.52 -5.36 -8.53
CA VAL A 55 9.70 -6.83 -8.54
C VAL A 55 8.64 -7.51 -9.40
N LEU A 56 7.39 -7.04 -9.37
CA LEU A 56 6.33 -7.55 -10.25
C LEU A 56 6.69 -7.33 -11.73
N LEU A 57 7.07 -6.10 -12.09
CA LEU A 57 7.44 -5.76 -13.47
C LEU A 57 8.70 -6.51 -13.92
N PHE A 58 9.74 -6.59 -13.09
CA PHE A 58 10.92 -7.41 -13.39
C PHE A 58 10.57 -8.88 -13.58
N SER A 59 9.69 -9.44 -12.76
CA SER A 59 9.23 -10.83 -12.90
C SER A 59 8.50 -11.07 -14.22
N CYS A 60 7.64 -10.13 -14.62
CA CYS A 60 6.95 -10.18 -15.92
C CYS A 60 7.96 -10.19 -17.08
N GLY A 61 8.90 -9.24 -17.09
CA GLY A 61 9.93 -9.16 -18.13
C GLY A 61 10.87 -10.38 -18.14
N ALA A 62 11.23 -10.92 -16.96
CA ALA A 62 12.12 -12.06 -16.83
C ALA A 62 11.58 -13.35 -17.46
N VAL A 63 10.25 -13.50 -17.51
CA VAL A 63 9.58 -14.65 -18.18
C VAL A 63 9.15 -14.33 -19.61
N GLY A 64 9.62 -13.21 -20.19
CA GLY A 64 9.31 -12.79 -21.56
C GLY A 64 7.96 -12.09 -21.74
N GLY A 65 7.32 -11.69 -20.65
CA GLY A 65 6.10 -10.88 -20.67
C GLY A 65 6.39 -9.40 -20.98
N ASP A 66 5.34 -8.69 -21.38
CA ASP A 66 5.38 -7.24 -21.61
C ASP A 66 5.11 -6.49 -20.30
N GLU A 67 6.13 -5.79 -19.78
CA GLU A 67 6.03 -5.00 -18.55
C GLU A 67 4.95 -3.91 -18.63
N GLU A 68 4.71 -3.33 -19.81
CA GLU A 68 3.71 -2.26 -19.97
C GLU A 68 2.30 -2.78 -19.69
N ARG A 69 2.02 -4.02 -20.09
CA ARG A 69 0.75 -4.71 -19.82
C ARG A 69 0.59 -5.10 -18.35
N ALA A 70 1.69 -5.18 -17.59
CA ALA A 70 1.70 -5.49 -16.17
C ALA A 70 1.64 -4.24 -15.25
N VAL A 71 1.71 -3.02 -15.82
CA VAL A 71 1.65 -1.77 -15.04
C VAL A 71 0.41 -1.67 -14.15
N PRO A 72 -0.82 -2.01 -14.60
CA PRO A 72 -1.98 -1.96 -13.70
C PRO A 72 -1.84 -2.93 -12.52
N ALA A 73 -1.33 -4.14 -12.73
CA ALA A 73 -1.08 -5.09 -11.63
C ALA A 73 -0.03 -4.54 -10.64
N ALA A 74 1.07 -3.98 -11.14
CA ALA A 74 2.08 -3.33 -10.30
C ALA A 74 1.49 -2.17 -9.49
N ALA A 75 0.65 -1.33 -10.12
CA ALA A 75 -0.05 -0.25 -9.46
C ALA A 75 -0.99 -0.76 -8.35
N ALA A 76 -1.78 -1.80 -8.64
CA ALA A 76 -2.64 -2.45 -7.65
C ALA A 76 -1.86 -2.94 -6.44
N ILE A 77 -0.69 -3.57 -6.63
CA ILE A 77 0.16 -4.03 -5.52
C ILE A 77 0.74 -2.87 -4.70
N GLU A 78 1.09 -1.74 -5.32
CA GLU A 78 1.54 -0.56 -4.57
C GLU A 78 0.39 0.05 -3.75
N VAL A 79 -0.84 0.07 -4.28
CA VAL A 79 -2.04 0.49 -3.53
C VAL A 79 -2.32 -0.49 -2.40
N PHE A 80 -2.25 -1.80 -2.68
CA PHE A 80 -2.41 -2.87 -1.70
C PHE A 80 -1.45 -2.67 -0.52
N HIS A 81 -0.16 -2.50 -0.81
CA HIS A 81 0.82 -2.23 0.23
C HIS A 81 0.57 -0.90 0.96
N THR A 82 0.05 0.11 0.26
CA THR A 82 -0.17 1.43 0.88
C THR A 82 -1.32 1.38 1.89
N TRP A 83 -2.39 0.62 1.65
CA TRP A 83 -3.49 0.54 2.60
C TRP A 83 -3.10 -0.16 3.89
N THR A 84 -2.25 -1.20 3.81
CA THR A 84 -1.75 -1.88 5.01
C THR A 84 -0.98 -0.89 5.87
N LEU A 85 -0.05 -0.11 5.28
CA LEU A 85 0.68 0.93 6.01
C LEU A 85 -0.23 1.96 6.70
N VAL A 86 -1.34 2.35 6.05
CA VAL A 86 -2.29 3.30 6.65
C VAL A 86 -2.94 2.70 7.90
N HIS A 87 -3.29 1.41 7.89
CA HIS A 87 -3.85 0.71 9.03
C HIS A 87 -2.79 0.40 10.10
N ASP A 88 -1.59 -0.06 9.70
CA ASP A 88 -0.45 -0.31 10.59
C ASP A 88 -0.10 0.95 11.40
N ASP A 89 -0.06 2.11 10.74
CA ASP A 89 0.21 3.38 11.42
C ASP A 89 -0.81 3.67 12.54
N ILE A 90 -2.06 3.21 12.42
CA ILE A 90 -3.08 3.33 13.48
C ILE A 90 -2.79 2.33 14.60
N ILE A 91 -2.50 1.07 14.25
CA ILE A 91 -2.20 -0.03 15.18
C ILE A 91 -1.01 0.35 16.07
N ASP A 92 0.08 0.80 15.45
CA ASP A 92 1.34 1.16 16.09
C ASP A 92 1.33 2.56 16.72
N ARG A 93 0.33 3.38 16.36
CA ARG A 93 0.20 4.79 16.78
C ARG A 93 1.39 5.64 16.31
N ASP A 94 1.89 5.33 15.11
CA ASP A 94 3.00 6.01 14.50
C ASP A 94 2.60 7.43 14.07
N LYS A 95 3.41 8.43 14.42
CA LYS A 95 3.14 9.83 14.06
C LYS A 95 3.69 10.21 12.69
N THR A 96 4.67 9.47 12.18
CA THR A 96 5.40 9.81 10.97
C THR A 96 5.63 8.61 10.05
N ARG A 97 5.46 8.82 8.74
CA ARG A 97 5.72 7.85 7.68
C ARG A 97 6.35 8.58 6.49
N ARG A 98 7.42 8.00 5.93
CA ARG A 98 8.13 8.56 4.75
C ARG A 98 8.56 10.03 4.91
N GLY A 99 8.99 10.41 6.12
CA GLY A 99 9.45 11.77 6.44
C GLY A 99 8.35 12.81 6.65
N GLY A 100 7.07 12.43 6.60
CA GLY A 100 5.92 13.30 6.88
C GLY A 100 4.96 12.71 7.91
N PRO A 101 3.86 13.41 8.26
CA PRO A 101 2.86 12.88 9.18
C PRO A 101 2.14 11.65 8.61
N THR A 102 1.73 10.73 9.47
CA THR A 102 0.80 9.64 9.10
C THR A 102 -0.57 10.19 8.74
N VAL A 103 -1.42 9.41 8.06
CA VAL A 103 -2.76 9.86 7.66
C VAL A 103 -3.56 10.31 8.89
N HIS A 104 -3.60 9.50 9.95
CA HIS A 104 -4.40 9.85 11.12
C HIS A 104 -3.89 11.11 11.83
N GLU A 105 -2.58 11.36 11.84
CA GLU A 105 -2.01 12.57 12.43
C GLU A 105 -2.25 13.81 11.57
N GLU A 106 -2.13 13.68 10.24
CA GLU A 106 -2.43 14.74 9.28
C GLU A 106 -3.89 15.20 9.42
N PHE A 107 -4.83 14.24 9.44
CA PHE A 107 -6.26 14.56 9.53
C PHE A 107 -6.72 14.94 10.94
N ARG A 108 -6.02 14.50 11.99
CA ARG A 108 -6.18 15.06 13.34
C ARG A 108 -5.88 16.55 13.35
N ARG A 109 -4.77 16.97 12.74
CA ARG A 109 -4.38 18.39 12.67
C ARG A 109 -5.40 19.19 11.86
N ARG A 110 -5.79 18.69 10.69
CA ARG A 110 -6.81 19.32 9.83
C ARG A 110 -8.16 19.47 10.53
N ALA A 111 -8.60 18.50 11.33
CA ALA A 111 -9.86 18.62 12.08
C ALA A 111 -9.86 19.79 13.08
N ILE A 112 -8.72 20.08 13.71
CA ILE A 112 -8.58 21.23 14.60
C ILE A 112 -8.59 22.53 13.78
N GLU A 113 -7.74 22.59 12.76
CA GLU A 113 -7.49 23.80 11.96
C GLU A 113 -8.69 24.20 11.07
N GLU A 114 -9.35 23.22 10.44
CA GLU A 114 -10.39 23.44 9.42
C GLU A 114 -11.80 23.30 9.99
N MET A 115 -11.99 22.51 11.06
CA MET A 115 -13.33 22.15 11.57
C MET A 115 -13.55 22.59 13.03
N GLY A 116 -12.53 23.10 13.72
CA GLY A 116 -12.63 23.59 15.10
C GLY A 116 -12.87 22.50 16.14
N TYR A 117 -12.50 21.25 15.85
CA TYR A 117 -12.72 20.13 16.77
C TYR A 117 -11.85 20.25 18.03
N SER A 118 -12.36 19.75 19.17
CA SER A 118 -11.52 19.56 20.35
C SER A 118 -10.42 18.55 20.10
N THR A 119 -9.35 18.54 20.90
CA THR A 119 -8.22 17.61 20.75
C THR A 119 -8.66 16.14 20.74
N ALA A 120 -9.64 15.78 21.58
CA ALA A 120 -10.14 14.40 21.67
C ALA A 120 -10.94 14.01 20.41
N GLU A 121 -11.86 14.88 19.97
CA GLU A 121 -12.64 14.68 18.75
C GLU A 121 -11.76 14.64 17.51
N ALA A 122 -10.77 15.53 17.42
CA ALA A 122 -9.81 15.56 16.34
C ALA A 122 -8.98 14.27 16.26
N LYS A 123 -8.55 13.73 17.41
CA LYS A 123 -7.82 12.44 17.44
C LYS A 123 -8.70 11.32 16.90
N HIS A 124 -9.96 11.26 17.33
CA HIS A 124 -10.92 10.28 16.82
C HIS A 124 -11.15 10.45 15.32
N TYR A 125 -11.39 11.68 14.86
CA TYR A 125 -11.59 12.01 13.46
C TYR A 125 -10.41 11.56 12.58
N GLY A 126 -9.18 11.86 13.00
CA GLY A 126 -7.98 11.43 12.29
C GLY A 126 -7.91 9.90 12.13
N MET A 127 -8.17 9.15 13.20
CA MET A 127 -8.22 7.68 13.14
C MET A 127 -9.34 7.19 12.21
N SER A 128 -10.54 7.78 12.30
CA SER A 128 -11.67 7.43 11.44
C SER A 128 -11.38 7.67 9.95
N VAL A 129 -10.78 8.82 9.60
CA VAL A 129 -10.39 9.11 8.22
C VAL A 129 -9.33 8.14 7.72
N ALA A 130 -8.35 7.78 8.55
CA ALA A 130 -7.31 6.83 8.18
C ALA A 130 -7.87 5.42 7.95
N MET A 131 -8.77 4.93 8.81
CA MET A 131 -9.45 3.64 8.58
C MET A 131 -10.17 3.64 7.23
N LEU A 132 -11.02 4.64 6.98
CA LEU A 132 -11.77 4.79 5.73
C LEU A 132 -10.86 4.94 4.49
N ALA A 133 -9.70 5.59 4.66
CA ALA A 133 -8.71 5.72 3.60
C ALA A 133 -8.12 4.36 3.23
N GLY A 134 -7.78 3.53 4.21
CA GLY A 134 -7.30 2.17 3.98
C GLY A 134 -8.38 1.30 3.33
N ASP A 135 -9.62 1.35 3.80
CA ASP A 135 -10.74 0.61 3.21
C ASP A 135 -10.94 0.97 1.72
N MET A 136 -10.89 2.27 1.42
CA MET A 136 -11.00 2.77 0.05
C MET A 136 -9.80 2.36 -0.81
N GLN A 137 -8.58 2.36 -0.25
CA GLN A 137 -7.39 1.90 -0.96
C GLN A 137 -7.43 0.38 -1.23
N GLN A 138 -7.91 -0.45 -0.31
CA GLN A 138 -8.12 -1.88 -0.56
C GLN A 138 -9.09 -2.09 -1.72
N GLY A 139 -10.27 -1.46 -1.68
CA GLY A 139 -11.24 -1.53 -2.78
C GLY A 139 -10.70 -0.98 -4.10
N TRP A 140 -9.85 0.05 -4.04
CA TRP A 140 -9.17 0.60 -5.21
C TRP A 140 -8.16 -0.38 -5.83
N ALA A 141 -7.38 -1.10 -5.02
CA ALA A 141 -6.47 -2.14 -5.51
C ALA A 141 -7.22 -3.23 -6.29
N VAL A 142 -8.34 -3.72 -5.75
CA VAL A 142 -9.23 -4.67 -6.43
C VAL A 142 -9.78 -4.09 -7.73
N SER A 143 -10.19 -2.82 -7.72
CA SER A 143 -10.71 -2.13 -8.91
C SER A 143 -9.65 -2.03 -10.01
N ILE A 144 -8.39 -1.72 -9.67
CA ILE A 144 -7.29 -1.68 -10.64
C ILE A 144 -7.06 -3.07 -11.26
N LEU A 145 -7.12 -4.15 -10.46
CA LEU A 145 -6.99 -5.51 -10.97
C LEU A 145 -8.15 -5.88 -11.91
N ALA A 146 -9.38 -5.46 -11.59
CA ALA A 146 -10.52 -5.64 -12.49
C ALA A 146 -10.36 -4.86 -13.80
N ASP A 147 -9.84 -3.63 -13.73
CA ASP A 147 -9.57 -2.78 -14.90
C ASP A 147 -8.53 -3.39 -15.85
N MET A 148 -7.68 -4.31 -15.39
CA MET A 148 -6.81 -5.08 -16.29
C MET A 148 -7.62 -5.74 -17.42
N ALA A 149 -8.74 -6.36 -17.07
CA ALA A 149 -9.63 -6.99 -18.03
C ALA A 149 -10.55 -5.97 -18.72
N LEU A 150 -11.15 -5.06 -17.95
CA LEU A 150 -12.18 -4.15 -18.44
C LEU A 150 -11.64 -3.03 -19.35
N VAL A 151 -10.41 -2.58 -19.12
CA VAL A 151 -9.82 -1.41 -19.79
C VAL A 151 -8.59 -1.79 -20.60
N HIS A 152 -7.73 -2.69 -20.09
CA HIS A 152 -6.42 -2.97 -20.68
C HIS A 152 -6.37 -4.24 -21.55
N GLY A 153 -7.51 -4.91 -21.77
CA GLY A 153 -7.60 -6.09 -22.63
C GLY A 153 -6.75 -7.27 -22.15
N ILE A 154 -6.48 -7.37 -20.85
CA ILE A 154 -5.88 -8.54 -20.23
C ILE A 154 -6.95 -9.64 -20.12
N ASP A 155 -6.53 -10.90 -20.19
CA ASP A 155 -7.44 -12.04 -19.99
C ASP A 155 -8.24 -11.89 -18.68
N PRO A 156 -9.59 -11.87 -18.74
CA PRO A 156 -10.44 -11.81 -17.55
C PRO A 156 -10.14 -12.90 -16.54
N MET A 157 -9.75 -14.10 -16.98
CA MET A 157 -9.42 -15.20 -16.07
C MET A 157 -8.16 -14.90 -15.25
N LEU A 158 -7.17 -14.25 -15.86
CA LEU A 158 -5.97 -13.80 -15.15
C LEU A 158 -6.31 -12.70 -14.14
N ALA A 159 -7.13 -11.71 -14.52
CA ALA A 159 -7.56 -10.66 -13.60
C ALA A 159 -8.32 -11.22 -12.39
N LEU A 160 -9.28 -12.12 -12.62
CA LEU A 160 -10.03 -12.80 -11.56
C LEU A 160 -9.13 -13.66 -10.67
N TYR A 161 -8.15 -14.35 -11.26
CA TYR A 161 -7.16 -15.11 -10.50
C TYR A 161 -6.35 -14.19 -9.58
N LEU A 162 -5.82 -13.08 -10.10
CA LEU A 162 -5.03 -12.13 -9.31
C LEU A 162 -5.85 -11.50 -8.18
N ILE A 163 -7.12 -11.14 -8.43
CA ILE A 163 -8.04 -10.63 -7.39
C ILE A 163 -8.22 -11.69 -6.30
N ARG A 164 -8.60 -12.91 -6.68
CA ARG A 164 -8.85 -13.99 -5.71
C ARG A 164 -7.59 -14.32 -4.91
N ASP A 165 -6.44 -14.42 -5.57
CA ASP A 165 -5.18 -14.74 -4.90
C ASP A 165 -4.76 -13.63 -3.93
N SER A 166 -4.91 -12.36 -4.33
CA SER A 166 -4.61 -11.22 -3.46
C SER A 166 -5.53 -11.16 -2.24
N GLU A 167 -6.84 -11.31 -2.43
CA GLU A 167 -7.82 -11.13 -1.35
C GLU A 167 -7.98 -12.36 -0.44
N MET A 168 -7.74 -13.58 -0.94
CA MET A 168 -7.96 -14.80 -0.14
C MET A 168 -6.69 -15.49 0.33
N ARG A 169 -5.56 -15.28 -0.34
CA ARG A 169 -4.28 -15.87 0.07
C ARG A 169 -3.36 -14.81 0.66
N VAL A 170 -3.04 -13.78 -0.11
CA VAL A 170 -2.07 -12.75 0.32
C VAL A 170 -2.60 -11.97 1.53
N LEU A 171 -3.84 -11.49 1.47
CA LEU A 171 -4.47 -10.77 2.59
C LEU A 171 -4.55 -11.63 3.85
N SER A 172 -4.95 -12.89 3.75
CA SER A 172 -5.07 -13.76 4.92
C SER A 172 -3.72 -14.03 5.59
N LEU A 173 -2.66 -14.26 4.80
CA LEU A 173 -1.30 -14.42 5.32
C LEU A 173 -0.81 -13.13 5.98
N LEU A 174 -1.06 -11.97 5.35
CA LEU A 174 -0.68 -10.68 5.90
C LEU A 174 -1.36 -10.44 7.26
N ILE A 175 -2.68 -10.62 7.34
CA ILE A 175 -3.43 -10.38 8.58
C ILE A 175 -3.04 -11.36 9.70
N ASP A 176 -2.71 -12.61 9.36
CA ASP A 176 -2.17 -13.56 10.36
C ASP A 176 -0.82 -13.07 10.91
N GLY A 177 0.09 -12.65 10.03
CA GLY A 177 1.39 -12.08 10.41
C GLY A 177 1.25 -10.83 11.29
N GLU A 178 0.40 -9.87 10.90
CA GLU A 178 0.15 -8.65 11.67
C GLU A 178 -0.44 -8.95 13.06
N LEU A 179 -1.40 -9.88 13.15
CA LEU A 179 -1.97 -10.25 14.45
C LEU A 179 -0.91 -10.91 15.35
N ARG A 180 -0.07 -11.77 14.79
CA ARG A 180 1.05 -12.39 15.51
C ARG A 180 2.04 -11.34 16.00
N ASP A 181 2.42 -10.37 15.18
CA ASP A 181 3.33 -9.28 15.58
C ASP A 181 2.76 -8.50 16.79
N ILE A 182 1.47 -8.15 16.74
CA ILE A 182 0.77 -7.50 17.86
C ILE A 182 0.85 -8.36 19.14
N GLN A 183 0.56 -9.66 19.03
CA GLN A 183 0.58 -10.58 20.17
C GLN A 183 1.99 -10.76 20.73
N TYR A 184 2.98 -10.99 19.86
CA TYR A 184 4.37 -11.21 20.23
C TYR A 184 5.00 -9.96 20.85
N SER A 185 4.56 -8.76 20.48
CA SER A 185 4.98 -7.50 21.11
C SER A 185 4.68 -7.42 22.63
N LYS A 186 3.81 -8.31 23.15
CA LYS A 186 3.43 -8.39 24.57
C LYS A 186 4.01 -9.60 25.30
N MET A 187 4.73 -10.47 24.60
CA MET A 187 5.31 -11.68 25.16
C MET A 187 6.77 -11.45 25.57
N PRO A 188 7.28 -12.16 26.60
CA PRO A 188 8.72 -12.19 26.89
C PRO A 188 9.49 -12.79 25.70
N ILE A 189 10.63 -12.19 25.32
CA ILE A 189 11.44 -12.64 24.17
C ILE A 189 11.89 -14.09 24.36
N GLU A 190 12.17 -14.50 25.59
CA GLU A 190 12.61 -15.85 25.94
C GLU A 190 11.53 -16.92 25.70
N SER A 191 10.27 -16.50 25.49
CA SER A 191 9.14 -17.39 25.18
C SER A 191 8.90 -17.58 23.69
N LEU A 192 9.62 -16.86 22.82
CA LEU A 192 9.49 -16.93 21.36
C LEU A 192 10.61 -17.77 20.75
N THR A 193 10.26 -18.64 19.81
CA THR A 193 11.22 -19.44 19.05
C THR A 193 11.54 -18.80 17.70
N GLU A 194 12.64 -19.22 17.06
CA GLU A 194 12.95 -18.79 15.68
C GLU A 194 11.82 -19.12 14.71
N THR A 195 11.18 -20.29 14.88
CA THR A 195 10.03 -20.69 14.07
C THR A 195 8.86 -19.73 14.22
N ASP A 196 8.55 -19.30 15.44
CA ASP A 196 7.46 -18.34 15.66
C ASP A 196 7.71 -17.02 14.92
N ILE A 197 8.97 -16.55 14.92
CA ILE A 197 9.36 -15.34 14.18
C ILE A 197 9.28 -15.56 12.66
N LEU A 198 9.73 -16.72 12.16
CA LEU A 198 9.67 -17.02 10.73
C LEU A 198 8.25 -17.19 10.21
N ASP A 199 7.33 -17.74 11.02
CA ASP A 199 5.92 -17.90 10.67
C ASP A 199 5.16 -16.56 10.69
N MET A 200 5.67 -15.56 11.39
CA MET A 200 5.10 -14.20 11.43
C MET A 200 5.52 -13.33 10.23
N LEU A 201 6.75 -13.52 9.71
CA LEU A 201 7.35 -12.71 8.63
C LEU A 201 6.74 -12.98 7.24
#